data_AF-A0A9E0TZB8-F1
#
_entry.id   AF-A0A9E0TZB8-F1
#
_cell.length_a   1.000
_cell.length_b   1.000
_cell.length_c   1.000
_cell.angle_alpha   90.00
_cell.angle_beta   90.00
_cell.angle_gamma   90.00
#
_symmetry.space_group_name_H-M   'P 1'
#
loop_
_entity.id
_entity.type
_entity.pdbx_description
1 polymer ?
#
loop_
_entity_poly.entity_id
_entity_poly.type
_entity_poly.pdbx_seq_one_letter_code
_entity_poly.pdbx_strand_id
1 'polypeptide(L)'
;HKHLSIDALEGTASLQGSTRTLLFDLHSKKEHTATAAQLEVTGEAKDLWNDTGLQPKQANIKLRASIKDFPLDVLQMEEVVAVVGPKMDADMNGDIDQLHNGSFRGTVTTPRIHSAVAFDIQDGKMKLNEPLTAQYELTKEAGEVLLKGINPLLASAARSEKPITLWIDNKDFNITLNPFSLKDMTIKTVKIDPGILTVKNKGFIAPLISLLKIPTKGDEIPIWFTPLYIEVKHGTVTCNRTDALLANAFPIATWGKIDLLHDKIDMVLGISGAALSRAFGITTLTPEYLVQIPVRGTVQSPQFDTGWATTKITGLKLQKNKSNATALIGGLLEVAATAGSKEKKPPAPTTYPFPWQAKTTNDTNDKRP
;
A
#
# COMPACT_ATOMS: atom_id res chain seq x y z
N HIS A 1 -19.82 22.66 -2.97
CA HIS A 1 -19.94 21.70 -4.08
C HIS A 1 -19.16 22.22 -5.27
N LYS A 2 -18.03 21.60 -5.63
CA LYS A 2 -17.43 21.86 -6.94
C LYS A 2 -18.28 21.12 -7.97
N HIS A 3 -18.87 21.85 -8.91
CA HIS A 3 -19.63 21.23 -9.99
C HIS A 3 -18.63 20.71 -11.03
N LEU A 4 -18.64 19.40 -11.28
CA LEU A 4 -18.02 18.84 -12.47
C LEU A 4 -18.90 19.27 -13.65
N SER A 5 -18.38 20.20 -14.47
CA SER A 5 -18.93 20.43 -15.80
C SER A 5 -18.19 19.52 -16.75
N ILE A 6 -18.83 18.44 -17.18
CA ILE A 6 -18.41 17.76 -18.41
C ILE A 6 -18.94 18.63 -19.54
N ASP A 7 -18.08 19.00 -20.49
CA ASP A 7 -18.53 19.78 -21.64
C ASP A 7 -19.70 19.09 -22.32
N ALA A 8 -20.60 19.89 -22.93
CA ALA A 8 -21.69 19.33 -23.69
C ALA A 8 -21.13 18.34 -24.73
N LEU A 9 -21.57 17.09 -24.65
CA LEU A 9 -21.22 16.08 -25.63
C LEU A 9 -21.95 16.37 -26.94
N GLU A 10 -21.24 16.26 -28.04
CA GLU A 10 -21.80 16.20 -29.38
C GLU A 10 -21.39 14.89 -30.04
N GLY A 11 -22.03 14.53 -31.14
CA GLY A 11 -21.73 13.25 -31.77
C GLY A 11 -22.83 12.75 -32.67
N THR A 12 -22.71 11.48 -33.03
CA THR A 12 -23.68 10.78 -33.87
C THR A 12 -24.22 9.55 -33.17
N ALA A 13 -25.50 9.26 -33.43
CA ALA A 13 -26.16 8.05 -33.00
C ALA A 13 -26.97 7.52 -34.18
N SER A 14 -26.78 6.25 -34.53
CA SER A 14 -27.43 5.61 -35.69
C SER A 14 -28.12 4.33 -35.26
N LEU A 15 -29.42 4.26 -35.54
CA LEU A 15 -30.26 3.10 -35.25
C LEU A 15 -30.31 2.17 -36.47
N GLN A 16 -29.84 0.94 -36.30
CA GLN A 16 -29.92 -0.11 -37.30
C GLN A 16 -31.08 -1.04 -36.95
N GLY A 17 -32.26 -0.77 -37.51
CA GLY A 17 -33.50 -1.49 -37.19
C GLY A 17 -33.45 -3.00 -37.48
N SER A 18 -32.80 -3.40 -38.57
CA SER A 18 -32.69 -4.82 -38.96
C SER A 18 -31.83 -5.66 -37.99
N THR A 19 -30.85 -5.04 -37.35
CA THR A 19 -29.92 -5.68 -36.41
C THR A 19 -30.21 -5.30 -34.96
N ARG A 20 -31.26 -4.51 -34.70
CA ARG A 20 -31.63 -3.96 -33.39
C ARG A 20 -30.43 -3.37 -32.64
N THR A 21 -29.58 -2.65 -33.37
CA THR A 21 -28.29 -2.15 -32.90
C THR A 21 -28.28 -0.62 -32.93
N LEU A 22 -27.84 0.00 -31.84
CA LEU A 22 -27.53 1.43 -31.76
C LEU A 22 -26.01 1.59 -31.87
N LEU A 23 -25.54 2.28 -32.90
CA LEU A 23 -24.15 2.73 -33.00
C LEU A 23 -24.06 4.17 -32.46
N PHE A 24 -23.04 4.46 -31.67
CA PHE A 24 -22.84 5.80 -31.11
C PHE A 24 -21.36 6.21 -31.14
N ASP A 25 -21.15 7.49 -31.35
CA ASP A 25 -19.86 8.18 -31.30
C ASP A 25 -20.12 9.55 -30.67
N LEU A 26 -19.64 9.75 -29.45
CA LEU A 26 -19.89 10.92 -28.61
C LEU A 26 -18.56 11.52 -28.16
N HIS A 27 -18.39 12.83 -28.27
CA HIS A 27 -17.18 13.53 -27.85
C HIS A 27 -17.48 14.89 -27.23
N SER A 28 -16.59 15.35 -26.33
CA SER A 28 -16.66 16.69 -25.75
C SER A 28 -16.50 17.77 -26.83
N LYS A 29 -17.33 18.81 -26.79
CA LYS A 29 -17.16 20.00 -27.66
C LYS A 29 -15.83 20.70 -27.40
N LYS A 30 -15.05 20.96 -28.45
CA LYS A 30 -13.71 21.58 -28.38
C LYS A 30 -13.68 23.03 -27.87
N GLU A 31 -14.82 23.70 -27.76
CA GLU A 31 -14.89 25.17 -27.61
C GLU A 31 -14.97 25.69 -26.16
N HIS A 32 -14.88 24.83 -25.14
CA HIS A 32 -14.89 25.27 -23.75
C HIS A 32 -13.60 24.96 -22.99
N THR A 33 -13.07 26.03 -22.38
CA THR A 33 -11.93 26.21 -21.47
C THR A 33 -10.90 25.07 -21.35
N ALA A 34 -9.61 25.44 -21.42
CA ALA A 34 -8.43 24.57 -21.23
C ALA A 34 -8.34 23.77 -19.91
N THR A 35 -9.38 23.81 -19.08
CA THR A 35 -9.52 23.14 -17.78
C THR A 35 -10.58 22.04 -17.76
N ALA A 36 -11.36 21.84 -18.83
CA ALA A 36 -12.40 20.81 -18.89
C ALA A 36 -11.83 19.45 -19.35
N ALA A 37 -12.35 18.37 -18.78
CA ALA A 37 -11.99 17.01 -19.18
C ALA A 37 -12.51 16.72 -20.60
N GLN A 38 -11.67 16.15 -21.46
CA GLN A 38 -12.10 15.70 -22.77
C GLN A 38 -12.56 14.25 -22.67
N LEU A 39 -13.78 13.97 -23.12
CA LEU A 39 -14.37 12.64 -23.13
C LEU A 39 -14.66 12.27 -24.59
N GLU A 40 -14.27 11.07 -24.98
CA GLU A 40 -14.64 10.43 -26.24
C GLU A 40 -15.19 9.04 -25.92
N VAL A 41 -16.38 8.71 -26.42
CA VAL A 41 -17.03 7.42 -26.22
C VAL A 41 -17.60 6.94 -27.54
N THR A 42 -17.11 5.80 -28.02
CA THR A 42 -17.60 5.14 -29.21
C THR A 42 -18.08 3.75 -28.86
N GLY A 43 -19.10 3.24 -29.55
CA GLY A 43 -19.58 1.90 -29.26
C GLY A 43 -20.81 1.44 -30.03
N GLU A 44 -21.24 0.24 -29.67
CA GLU A 44 -22.49 -0.36 -30.11
C GLU A 44 -23.28 -0.86 -28.90
N ALA A 45 -24.60 -0.66 -28.92
CA ALA A 45 -25.54 -1.28 -28.00
C ALA A 45 -26.49 -2.18 -28.79
N LYS A 46 -26.47 -3.48 -28.51
CA LYS A 46 -27.36 -4.49 -29.07
C LYS A 46 -28.47 -4.83 -28.10
N ASP A 47 -29.58 -5.33 -28.62
CA ASP A 47 -30.73 -5.78 -27.82
C ASP A 47 -31.36 -4.68 -26.96
N LEU A 48 -31.14 -3.42 -27.33
CA LEU A 48 -31.69 -2.25 -26.64
C LEU A 48 -33.22 -2.15 -26.81
N TRP A 49 -33.78 -2.80 -27.84
CA TRP A 49 -35.22 -2.93 -28.06
C TRP A 49 -35.58 -4.28 -28.68
N ASN A 50 -36.83 -4.68 -28.53
CA ASN A 50 -37.43 -5.85 -29.16
C ASN A 50 -38.85 -5.51 -29.68
N ASP A 51 -39.63 -6.52 -30.09
CA ASP A 51 -40.99 -6.33 -30.61
C ASP A 51 -41.98 -5.74 -29.58
N THR A 52 -41.61 -5.76 -28.29
CA THR A 52 -42.41 -5.19 -27.19
C THR A 52 -41.97 -3.77 -26.79
N GLY A 53 -40.91 -3.23 -27.40
CA GLY A 53 -40.39 -1.89 -27.12
C GLY A 53 -38.95 -1.88 -26.59
N LEU A 54 -38.56 -0.78 -25.95
CA LEU A 54 -37.22 -0.60 -25.38
C LEU A 54 -36.99 -1.54 -24.17
N GLN A 55 -35.83 -2.20 -24.16
CA GLN A 55 -35.39 -3.12 -23.11
C GLN A 55 -33.96 -2.79 -22.63
N PRO A 56 -33.69 -1.64 -22.00
CA PRO A 56 -32.33 -1.23 -21.67
C PRO A 56 -31.57 -2.23 -20.80
N LYS A 57 -32.27 -2.93 -19.90
CA LYS A 57 -31.69 -3.95 -19.02
C LYS A 57 -31.20 -5.20 -19.75
N GLN A 58 -31.62 -5.41 -20.99
CA GLN A 58 -31.21 -6.55 -21.81
C GLN A 58 -30.05 -6.18 -22.75
N ALA A 59 -29.64 -4.91 -22.76
CA ALA A 59 -28.69 -4.41 -23.73
C ALA A 59 -27.28 -4.96 -23.49
N ASN A 60 -26.65 -5.37 -24.59
CA ASN A 60 -25.23 -5.72 -24.65
C ASN A 60 -24.47 -4.54 -25.24
N ILE A 61 -23.53 -3.96 -24.50
CA ILE A 61 -22.83 -2.74 -24.91
C ILE A 61 -21.35 -3.02 -25.07
N LYS A 62 -20.83 -2.82 -26.27
CA LYS A 62 -19.39 -2.71 -26.52
C LYS A 62 -19.03 -1.25 -26.64
N LEU A 63 -18.05 -0.80 -25.88
CA LEU A 63 -17.63 0.59 -25.90
C LEU A 63 -16.12 0.73 -25.83
N ARG A 64 -15.63 1.82 -26.40
CA ARG A 64 -14.31 2.38 -26.18
C ARG A 64 -14.50 3.79 -25.65
N ALA A 65 -13.97 4.05 -24.46
CA ALA A 65 -13.99 5.35 -23.83
C ALA A 65 -12.56 5.87 -23.65
N SER A 66 -12.31 7.11 -24.04
CA SER A 66 -11.10 7.85 -23.75
C SER A 66 -11.47 9.09 -22.94
N ILE A 67 -10.72 9.31 -21.87
CA ILE A 67 -10.82 10.49 -21.04
C ILE A 67 -9.42 11.11 -20.97
N LYS A 68 -9.32 12.41 -21.23
CA LYS A 68 -8.08 13.19 -21.07
C LYS A 68 -8.28 14.33 -20.09
N ASP A 69 -7.25 14.60 -19.29
CA ASP A 69 -7.16 15.70 -18.35
C ASP A 69 -8.30 15.71 -17.29
N PHE A 70 -8.83 14.55 -16.89
CA PHE A 70 -9.92 14.48 -15.92
C PHE A 70 -9.47 15.03 -14.55
N PRO A 71 -10.08 16.13 -14.06
CA PRO A 71 -9.69 16.72 -12.78
C PRO A 71 -10.19 15.83 -11.63
N LEU A 72 -9.28 15.27 -10.84
CA LEU A 72 -9.66 14.34 -9.78
C LEU A 72 -10.17 15.02 -8.50
N ASP A 73 -9.93 16.34 -8.35
CA ASP A 73 -10.42 17.12 -7.21
C ASP A 73 -11.96 17.26 -7.20
N VAL A 74 -12.61 17.02 -8.34
CA VAL A 74 -14.08 16.99 -8.46
C VAL A 74 -14.70 15.81 -7.71
N LEU A 75 -13.95 14.73 -7.51
CA LEU A 75 -14.39 13.56 -6.77
C LEU A 75 -14.46 13.82 -5.26
N GLN A 76 -13.92 14.96 -4.79
CA GLN A 76 -13.82 15.31 -3.36
C GLN A 76 -13.06 14.24 -2.56
N MET A 77 -12.11 13.57 -3.22
CA MET A 77 -11.24 12.56 -2.64
C MET A 77 -9.83 13.14 -2.54
N GLU A 78 -9.62 14.06 -1.58
CA GLU A 78 -8.33 14.72 -1.39
C GLU A 78 -7.19 13.72 -1.19
N GLU A 79 -7.47 12.61 -0.50
CA GLU A 79 -6.54 11.50 -0.31
C GLU A 79 -6.14 10.85 -1.64
N VAL A 80 -7.08 10.66 -2.57
CA VAL A 80 -6.80 10.07 -3.88
C VAL A 80 -5.95 11.03 -4.72
N VAL A 81 -6.30 12.31 -4.74
CA VAL A 81 -5.54 13.36 -5.44
C VAL A 81 -4.11 13.45 -4.91
N ALA A 82 -3.93 13.37 -3.59
CA ALA A 82 -2.63 13.39 -2.94
C ALA A 82 -1.73 12.21 -3.37
N VAL A 83 -2.32 11.13 -3.88
CA VAL A 83 -1.61 9.91 -4.27
C VAL A 83 -1.35 9.87 -5.75
N VAL A 84 -2.41 9.97 -6.54
CA VAL A 84 -2.33 9.74 -7.99
C VAL A 84 -2.03 11.04 -8.73
N GLY A 85 -2.22 12.21 -8.11
CA GLY A 85 -2.07 13.52 -8.73
C GLY A 85 -3.42 14.20 -9.04
N PRO A 86 -3.38 15.45 -9.53
CA PRO A 86 -4.59 16.27 -9.72
C PRO A 86 -5.43 15.88 -10.95
N LYS A 87 -4.87 15.12 -11.88
CA LYS A 87 -5.49 14.79 -13.16
C LYS A 87 -5.32 13.32 -13.52
N MET A 88 -6.22 12.83 -14.37
CA MET A 88 -6.19 11.46 -14.88
C MET A 88 -6.57 11.42 -16.36
N ASP A 89 -5.82 10.62 -17.11
CA ASP A 89 -6.16 10.13 -18.43
C ASP A 89 -6.53 8.66 -18.32
N ALA A 90 -7.54 8.24 -19.07
CA ALA A 90 -7.95 6.84 -19.13
C ALA A 90 -8.33 6.47 -20.56
N ASP A 91 -7.86 5.33 -21.05
CA ASP A 91 -8.23 4.77 -22.34
C ASP A 91 -8.72 3.34 -22.10
N MET A 92 -10.03 3.12 -22.21
CA MET A 92 -10.71 1.90 -21.76
C MET A 92 -11.57 1.29 -22.87
N ASN A 93 -11.48 -0.01 -23.05
CA ASN A 93 -12.45 -0.80 -23.80
C ASN A 93 -13.30 -1.59 -22.81
N GLY A 94 -14.60 -1.69 -23.08
CA GLY A 94 -15.56 -2.39 -22.24
C GLY A 94 -16.52 -3.23 -23.08
N ASP A 95 -16.88 -4.39 -22.55
CA ASP A 95 -18.03 -5.19 -22.98
C ASP A 95 -18.94 -5.35 -21.77
N ILE A 96 -20.18 -4.87 -21.86
CA ILE A 96 -21.15 -4.81 -20.78
C ILE A 96 -22.35 -5.68 -21.16
N ASP A 97 -22.61 -6.70 -20.36
CA ASP A 97 -23.73 -7.63 -20.50
C ASP A 97 -24.86 -7.21 -19.55
N GLN A 98 -26.04 -6.96 -20.11
CA GLN A 98 -27.28 -6.65 -19.39
C GLN A 98 -27.16 -5.49 -18.39
N LEU A 99 -26.27 -4.52 -18.64
CA LEU A 99 -25.98 -3.37 -17.75
C LEU A 99 -25.54 -3.73 -16.32
N HIS A 100 -25.29 -5.00 -16.01
CA HIS A 100 -24.98 -5.47 -14.66
C HIS A 100 -23.58 -6.07 -14.56
N ASN A 101 -23.14 -6.72 -15.64
CA ASN A 101 -21.84 -7.34 -15.73
C ASN A 101 -21.03 -6.65 -16.82
N GLY A 102 -19.72 -6.57 -16.65
CA GLY A 102 -18.89 -6.09 -17.74
C GLY A 102 -17.41 -6.41 -17.55
N SER A 103 -16.72 -6.61 -18.67
CA SER A 103 -15.29 -6.82 -18.74
C SER A 103 -14.64 -5.58 -19.33
N PHE A 104 -13.65 -5.04 -18.65
CA PHE A 104 -12.97 -3.81 -19.02
C PHE A 104 -11.46 -4.04 -19.12
N ARG A 105 -10.84 -3.42 -20.13
CA ARG A 105 -9.38 -3.41 -20.29
C ARG A 105 -8.92 -2.07 -20.85
N GLY A 106 -7.85 -1.54 -20.30
CA GLY A 106 -7.31 -0.28 -20.77
C GLY A 106 -6.07 0.17 -20.01
N THR A 107 -5.81 1.46 -20.11
CA THR A 107 -4.74 2.13 -19.38
C THR A 107 -5.31 3.29 -18.59
N VAL A 108 -4.71 3.54 -17.43
CA VAL A 108 -4.94 4.72 -16.61
C VAL A 108 -3.58 5.37 -16.40
N THR A 109 -3.51 6.65 -16.73
CA THR A 109 -2.30 7.46 -16.55
C THR A 109 -2.65 8.70 -15.75
N THR A 110 -1.83 8.99 -14.76
CA THR A 110 -1.89 10.23 -13.97
C THR A 110 -0.48 10.80 -13.92
N PRO A 111 -0.27 12.02 -13.40
CA PRO A 111 1.08 12.57 -13.23
C PRO A 111 2.02 11.71 -12.38
N ARG A 112 1.49 10.75 -11.60
CA ARG A 112 2.25 9.94 -10.65
C ARG A 112 2.10 8.45 -10.83
N ILE A 113 1.17 7.98 -11.67
CA ILE A 113 0.88 6.56 -11.87
C ILE A 113 0.68 6.31 -13.36
N HIS A 114 1.31 5.26 -13.85
CA HIS A 114 0.96 4.66 -15.14
C HIS A 114 0.62 3.20 -14.89
N SER A 115 -0.56 2.76 -15.33
CA SER A 115 -1.00 1.40 -15.10
C SER A 115 -1.88 0.89 -16.24
N ALA A 116 -1.64 -0.36 -16.64
CA ALA A 116 -2.59 -1.12 -17.42
C ALA A 116 -3.56 -1.79 -16.45
N VAL A 117 -4.85 -1.74 -16.78
CA VAL A 117 -5.92 -2.31 -15.97
C VAL A 117 -6.74 -3.28 -16.80
N ALA A 118 -7.08 -4.43 -16.21
CA ALA A 118 -8.02 -5.39 -16.77
C ALA A 118 -8.86 -5.94 -15.62
N PHE A 119 -10.18 -5.74 -15.67
CA PHE A 119 -11.07 -6.13 -14.58
C PHE A 119 -12.46 -6.48 -15.09
N ASP A 120 -13.13 -7.36 -14.34
CA ASP A 120 -14.53 -7.68 -14.51
C ASP A 120 -15.34 -7.05 -13.38
N ILE A 121 -16.55 -6.59 -13.71
CA ILE A 121 -17.61 -6.26 -12.77
C ILE A 121 -18.66 -7.35 -12.89
N GLN A 122 -18.96 -8.02 -11.78
CA GLN A 122 -20.02 -9.04 -11.68
C GLN A 122 -20.80 -8.82 -10.39
N ASP A 123 -22.12 -8.66 -10.48
CA ASP A 123 -22.98 -8.41 -9.31
C ASP A 123 -22.50 -7.25 -8.43
N GLY A 124 -22.02 -6.17 -9.05
CA GLY A 124 -21.49 -4.98 -8.35
C GLY A 124 -20.10 -5.19 -7.70
N LYS A 125 -19.45 -6.33 -7.94
CA LYS A 125 -18.10 -6.64 -7.45
C LYS A 125 -17.08 -6.56 -8.56
N MET A 126 -15.99 -5.86 -8.30
CA MET A 126 -14.83 -5.79 -9.18
C MET A 126 -13.84 -6.91 -8.87
N LYS A 127 -13.38 -7.61 -9.90
CA LYS A 127 -12.29 -8.59 -9.87
C LYS A 127 -11.22 -8.18 -10.88
N LEU A 128 -9.95 -8.34 -10.53
CA LEU A 128 -8.86 -8.14 -11.49
C LEU A 128 -8.72 -9.37 -12.38
N ASN A 129 -8.52 -9.15 -13.68
CA ASN A 129 -8.24 -10.20 -14.65
C ASN A 129 -6.72 -10.44 -14.76
N GLU A 130 -5.92 -9.41 -14.54
CA GLU A 130 -4.45 -9.45 -14.54
C GLU A 130 -3.91 -8.70 -13.31
N PRO A 131 -2.70 -9.05 -12.82
CA PRO A 131 -2.10 -8.33 -11.71
C PRO A 131 -1.92 -6.84 -12.02
N LEU A 132 -2.30 -5.99 -11.07
CA LEU A 132 -2.13 -4.54 -11.18
C LEU A 132 -0.71 -4.16 -10.77
N THR A 133 -0.01 -3.40 -11.60
CA THR A 133 1.27 -2.79 -11.24
C THR A 133 1.18 -1.28 -11.37
N ALA A 134 1.69 -0.58 -10.36
CA ALA A 134 1.82 0.87 -10.36
C ALA A 134 3.17 1.26 -9.78
N GLN A 135 3.78 2.28 -10.37
CA GLN A 135 4.91 2.98 -9.77
C GLN A 135 4.41 4.34 -9.30
N TYR A 136 4.82 4.76 -8.11
CA TYR A 136 4.45 6.07 -7.60
C TYR A 136 5.66 6.82 -7.05
N GLU A 137 5.73 8.10 -7.37
CA GLU A 137 6.70 9.02 -6.77
C GLU A 137 6.19 9.46 -5.41
N LEU A 138 6.97 9.21 -4.36
CA LEU A 138 6.60 9.59 -3.00
C LEU A 138 6.68 11.11 -2.83
N THR A 139 5.53 11.77 -2.75
CA THR A 139 5.44 13.16 -2.27
C THR A 139 5.11 13.21 -0.78
N LYS A 140 5.26 14.39 -0.18
CA LYS A 140 4.90 14.60 1.24
C LYS A 140 3.44 14.26 1.51
N GLU A 141 2.54 14.69 0.62
CA GLU A 141 1.11 14.48 0.72
C GLU A 141 0.77 12.99 0.57
N ALA A 142 1.37 12.32 -0.43
CA ALA A 142 1.17 10.88 -0.66
C ALA A 142 1.63 10.04 0.53
N GLY A 143 2.78 10.38 1.13
CA GLY A 143 3.30 9.70 2.32
C GLY A 143 2.42 9.87 3.55
N GLU A 144 1.79 11.04 3.70
CA GLU A 144 0.88 11.31 4.81
C GLU A 144 -0.46 10.56 4.71
N VAL A 145 -0.85 10.12 3.52
CA VAL A 145 -2.12 9.46 3.24
C VAL A 145 -1.95 7.93 3.12
N LEU A 146 -1.11 7.45 2.20
CA LEU A 146 -1.02 6.01 1.90
C LEU A 146 -0.25 5.23 2.94
N LEU A 147 0.91 5.76 3.32
CA LEU A 147 1.92 4.96 3.97
C LEU A 147 1.66 4.74 5.46
N LYS A 148 0.95 5.69 6.09
CA LYS A 148 0.54 5.60 7.51
C LYS A 148 -0.36 4.40 7.79
N GLY A 149 -1.29 4.09 6.88
CA GLY A 149 -2.27 3.00 7.03
C GLY A 149 -1.70 1.60 6.87
N ILE A 150 -0.42 1.48 6.52
CA ILE A 150 0.20 0.22 6.11
C ILE A 150 1.23 -0.25 7.13
N ASN A 151 2.14 0.63 7.54
CA ASN A 151 3.21 0.27 8.47
C ASN A 151 3.66 1.51 9.26
N PRO A 152 3.74 1.46 10.59
CA PRO A 152 4.18 2.59 11.43
C PRO A 152 5.53 3.18 11.03
N LEU A 153 6.45 2.37 10.47
CA LEU A 153 7.76 2.85 10.00
C LEU A 153 7.67 3.77 8.77
N LEU A 154 6.58 3.69 8.01
CA LEU A 154 6.38 4.48 6.80
C LEU A 154 5.62 5.79 7.08
N ALA A 155 5.09 5.96 8.29
CA ALA A 155 4.19 7.06 8.64
C ALA A 155 4.84 8.45 8.58
N SER A 156 6.17 8.54 8.68
CA SER A 156 6.93 9.78 8.58
C SER A 156 7.82 9.85 7.34
N ALA A 157 7.56 9.01 6.33
CA ALA A 157 8.29 9.03 5.08
C ALA A 157 8.14 10.39 4.38
N ALA A 158 9.27 10.99 4.02
CA ALA A 158 9.34 12.32 3.40
C ALA A 158 9.72 12.25 1.92
N ARG A 159 10.61 11.32 1.56
CA ARG A 159 11.05 11.08 0.18
C ARG A 159 11.54 9.66 -0.01
N SER A 160 11.54 9.20 -1.25
CA SER A 160 12.10 7.92 -1.67
C SER A 160 13.27 8.15 -2.62
N GLU A 161 14.28 7.28 -2.60
CA GLU A 161 15.37 7.33 -3.59
C GLU A 161 14.92 6.92 -5.00
N LYS A 162 13.88 6.09 -5.09
CA LYS A 162 13.29 5.59 -6.36
C LYS A 162 11.76 5.58 -6.26
N PRO A 163 11.03 5.56 -7.39
CA PRO A 163 9.59 5.34 -7.36
C PRO A 163 9.26 4.06 -6.59
N ILE A 164 8.25 4.13 -5.74
CA ILE A 164 7.78 2.99 -4.96
C ILE A 164 6.92 2.13 -5.87
N THR A 165 7.18 0.83 -5.89
CA THR A 165 6.42 -0.11 -6.74
C THR A 165 5.32 -0.76 -5.93
N LEU A 166 4.08 -0.64 -6.40
CA LEU A 166 2.91 -1.35 -5.91
C LEU A 166 2.57 -2.46 -6.91
N TRP A 167 2.36 -3.67 -6.39
CA TRP A 167 1.85 -4.80 -7.15
C TRP A 167 0.70 -5.45 -6.39
N ILE A 168 -0.41 -5.68 -7.06
CA ILE A 168 -1.59 -6.35 -6.51
C ILE A 168 -1.87 -7.58 -7.38
N ASP A 169 -1.88 -8.75 -6.76
CA ASP A 169 -2.24 -10.00 -7.43
C ASP A 169 -3.71 -9.97 -7.85
N ASN A 170 -4.03 -10.62 -8.97
CA ASN A 170 -5.42 -10.77 -9.40
C ASN A 170 -6.16 -11.84 -8.59
N LYS A 171 -5.43 -12.80 -8.01
CA LYS A 171 -5.99 -13.88 -7.21
C LYS A 171 -6.62 -13.35 -5.92
N ASP A 172 -7.87 -13.75 -5.68
CA ASP A 172 -8.64 -13.37 -4.50
C ASP A 172 -8.73 -11.83 -4.34
N PHE A 173 -8.71 -11.08 -5.45
CA PHE A 173 -9.04 -9.66 -5.49
C PHE A 173 -10.54 -9.48 -5.67
N ASN A 174 -11.17 -8.79 -4.73
CA ASN A 174 -12.60 -8.51 -4.75
C ASN A 174 -12.89 -7.19 -4.02
N ILE A 175 -13.47 -6.24 -4.74
CA ILE A 175 -13.95 -4.95 -4.20
C ILE A 175 -15.42 -4.78 -4.57
N THR A 176 -16.28 -4.58 -3.58
CA THR A 176 -17.68 -4.19 -3.84
C THR A 176 -17.70 -2.69 -4.18
N LEU A 177 -18.22 -2.33 -5.35
CA LEU A 177 -18.23 -0.95 -5.84
C LEU A 177 -19.46 -0.16 -5.41
N ASN A 178 -20.61 -0.82 -5.26
CA ASN A 178 -21.86 -0.15 -4.91
C ASN A 178 -22.77 -1.02 -4.01
N PRO A 179 -23.00 -0.61 -2.74
CA PRO A 179 -22.28 0.45 -2.04
C PRO A 179 -20.82 0.02 -1.81
N PHE A 180 -19.89 0.97 -1.90
CA PHE A 180 -18.49 0.69 -1.54
C PHE A 180 -18.38 0.27 -0.07
N SER A 181 -17.66 -0.82 0.20
CA SER A 181 -17.54 -1.39 1.54
C SER A 181 -16.16 -2.01 1.78
N LEU A 182 -15.44 -1.46 2.76
CA LEU A 182 -14.20 -2.08 3.26
C LEU A 182 -14.45 -3.43 3.94
N LYS A 183 -15.66 -3.66 4.47
CA LYS A 183 -16.04 -4.91 5.13
C LYS A 183 -16.12 -6.08 4.15
N ASP A 184 -16.42 -5.80 2.89
CA ASP A 184 -16.58 -6.81 1.85
C ASP A 184 -15.36 -6.89 0.93
N MET A 185 -14.34 -6.06 1.20
CA MET A 185 -13.08 -6.05 0.46
C MET A 185 -12.20 -7.24 0.84
N THR A 186 -11.68 -7.91 -0.18
CA THR A 186 -10.63 -8.93 -0.04
C THR A 186 -9.56 -8.69 -1.09
N ILE A 187 -8.31 -8.59 -0.64
CA ILE A 187 -7.12 -8.52 -1.49
C ILE A 187 -6.05 -9.37 -0.81
N LYS A 188 -5.82 -10.57 -1.33
CA LYS A 188 -4.95 -11.54 -0.66
C LYS A 188 -3.48 -11.19 -0.70
N THR A 189 -3.01 -10.67 -1.83
CA THR A 189 -1.60 -10.39 -2.03
C THR A 189 -1.41 -8.98 -2.59
N VAL A 190 -0.87 -8.11 -1.74
CA VAL A 190 -0.33 -6.81 -2.11
C VAL A 190 1.16 -6.81 -1.78
N LYS A 191 1.98 -6.40 -2.74
CA LYS A 191 3.42 -6.18 -2.56
C LYS A 191 3.72 -4.70 -2.74
N ILE A 192 4.41 -4.11 -1.78
CA ILE A 192 4.92 -2.73 -1.88
C ILE A 192 6.44 -2.79 -1.74
N ASP A 193 7.16 -2.29 -2.73
CA ASP A 193 8.61 -2.18 -2.70
C ASP A 193 9.03 -0.71 -2.57
N PRO A 194 9.25 -0.24 -1.34
CA PRO A 194 9.62 1.16 -1.10
C PRO A 194 11.13 1.42 -1.24
N GLY A 195 11.97 0.38 -1.31
CA GLY A 195 13.43 0.56 -1.34
C GLY A 195 13.98 1.35 -0.14
N ILE A 196 14.69 2.44 -0.43
CA ILE A 196 15.27 3.34 0.59
C ILE A 196 14.39 4.59 0.69
N LEU A 197 13.83 4.80 1.89
CA LEU A 197 13.08 5.99 2.22
C LEU A 197 13.90 6.88 3.15
N THR A 198 13.84 8.19 2.93
CA THR A 198 14.20 9.13 3.99
C THR A 198 12.94 9.48 4.78
N VAL A 199 12.99 9.27 6.09
CA VAL A 199 11.88 9.54 7.01
C VAL A 199 12.25 10.63 7.99
N LYS A 200 11.26 11.38 8.46
CA LYS A 200 11.46 12.40 9.50
C LYS A 200 11.57 11.76 10.88
N ASN A 201 12.49 12.28 11.69
CA ASN A 201 12.67 12.00 13.10
C ASN A 201 11.55 12.63 13.94
N LYS A 202 10.33 12.11 13.76
CA LYS A 202 9.11 12.52 14.46
C LYS A 202 8.17 11.32 14.61
N GLY A 203 7.12 11.48 15.43
CA GLY A 203 6.11 10.43 15.62
C GLY A 203 6.76 9.11 16.08
N PHE A 204 6.39 7.99 15.45
CA PHE A 204 6.89 6.65 15.79
C PHE A 204 8.42 6.50 15.70
N ILE A 205 9.08 7.25 14.80
CA ILE A 205 10.52 7.12 14.55
C ILE A 205 11.36 7.74 15.67
N ALA A 206 10.92 8.83 16.28
CA ALA A 206 11.71 9.54 17.29
C ALA A 206 11.97 8.71 18.57
N PRO A 207 10.94 8.07 19.18
CA PRO A 207 11.15 7.14 20.29
C PRO A 207 12.05 5.97 19.92
N LEU A 208 12.00 5.48 18.68
CA LEU A 208 12.84 4.37 18.22
C LEU A 208 14.31 4.77 18.11
N ILE A 209 14.59 5.94 17.54
CA ILE A 209 15.93 6.54 17.48
C ILE A 209 16.49 6.73 18.89
N SER A 210 15.66 7.28 19.80
CA SER A 210 16.03 7.51 21.19
C SER A 210 16.35 6.19 21.91
N LEU A 211 15.48 5.18 21.77
CA LEU A 211 15.67 3.86 22.36
C LEU A 211 16.99 3.24 21.88
N LEU A 212 17.26 3.25 20.57
CA LEU A 212 18.46 2.67 19.97
C LEU A 212 19.71 3.54 20.07
N LYS A 213 19.61 4.72 20.72
CA LYS A 213 20.72 5.67 20.91
C LYS A 213 21.40 6.03 19.58
N ILE A 214 20.62 6.17 18.52
CA ILE A 214 21.15 6.45 17.18
C ILE A 214 21.58 7.93 17.14
N PRO A 215 22.83 8.24 16.82
CA PRO A 215 23.28 9.62 16.68
C PRO A 215 22.64 10.24 15.43
N THR A 216 21.91 11.34 15.59
CA THR A 216 21.28 12.07 14.48
C THR A 216 21.91 13.44 14.31
N LYS A 217 22.30 13.80 13.07
CA LYS A 217 22.80 15.14 12.71
C LYS A 217 21.73 16.07 12.13
N GLY A 218 20.48 15.62 12.04
CA GLY A 218 19.37 16.36 11.45
C GLY A 218 18.02 15.73 11.82
N ASP A 219 16.95 16.22 11.19
CA ASP A 219 15.56 15.78 11.41
C ASP A 219 15.14 14.63 10.48
N GLU A 220 16.08 14.07 9.70
CA GLU A 220 15.82 13.02 8.72
C GLU A 220 16.78 11.84 8.88
N ILE A 221 16.28 10.64 8.59
CA ILE A 221 17.04 9.39 8.69
C ILE A 221 16.67 8.44 7.54
N PRO A 222 17.64 7.75 6.93
CA PRO A 222 17.33 6.72 5.93
C PRO A 222 16.83 5.44 6.61
N ILE A 223 15.86 4.80 5.98
CA ILE A 223 15.41 3.44 6.27
C ILE A 223 15.37 2.66 4.96
N TRP A 224 16.13 1.57 4.89
CA TRP A 224 16.10 0.66 3.75
C TRP A 224 15.23 -0.54 4.07
N PHE A 225 14.13 -0.72 3.35
CA PHE A 225 13.17 -1.80 3.58
C PHE A 225 13.39 -2.99 2.64
N THR A 226 13.00 -4.19 3.10
CA THR A 226 12.57 -5.26 2.20
C THR A 226 11.18 -4.94 1.63
N PRO A 227 10.74 -5.57 0.53
CA PRO A 227 9.36 -5.47 0.09
C PRO A 227 8.38 -5.84 1.23
N LEU A 228 7.31 -5.06 1.34
CA LEU A 228 6.19 -5.32 2.24
C LEU A 228 5.22 -6.26 1.54
N TYR A 229 4.72 -7.25 2.27
CA TYR A 229 3.66 -8.15 1.81
C TYR A 229 2.45 -8.00 2.72
N ILE A 230 1.31 -7.68 2.12
CA ILE A 230 0.10 -7.26 2.81
C ILE A 230 -1.10 -8.05 2.28
N GLU A 231 -2.00 -8.42 3.18
CA GLU A 231 -3.33 -8.93 2.88
C GLU A 231 -4.37 -7.94 3.42
N VAL A 232 -5.43 -7.65 2.65
CA VAL A 232 -6.60 -6.89 3.10
C VAL A 232 -7.80 -7.83 3.14
N LYS A 233 -8.44 -7.95 4.29
CA LYS A 233 -9.62 -8.80 4.43
C LYS A 233 -10.58 -8.22 5.46
N HIS A 234 -11.80 -7.96 5.02
CA HIS A 234 -12.89 -7.45 5.87
C HIS A 234 -12.48 -6.21 6.70
N GLY A 235 -11.83 -5.26 6.04
CA GLY A 235 -11.34 -4.03 6.66
C GLY A 235 -10.12 -4.20 7.57
N THR A 236 -9.54 -5.39 7.67
CA THR A 236 -8.28 -5.63 8.37
C THR A 236 -7.14 -5.76 7.37
N VAL A 237 -6.08 -4.97 7.56
CA VAL A 237 -4.80 -5.10 6.87
C VAL A 237 -3.90 -5.99 7.70
N THR A 238 -3.45 -7.11 7.16
CA THR A 238 -2.43 -7.97 7.78
C THR A 238 -1.10 -7.74 7.08
N CYS A 239 -0.11 -7.30 7.85
CA CYS A 239 1.25 -7.07 7.38
C CYS A 239 2.13 -8.26 7.77
N ASN A 240 2.65 -8.95 6.76
CA ASN A 240 3.70 -9.94 6.98
C ASN A 240 4.98 -9.26 7.46
N ARG A 241 5.91 -10.08 7.99
CA ARG A 241 7.20 -9.58 8.45
C ARG A 241 7.91 -8.81 7.34
N THR A 242 8.13 -7.54 7.63
CA THR A 242 8.92 -6.61 6.84
C THR A 242 10.19 -6.31 7.64
N ASP A 243 11.35 -6.57 7.05
CA ASP A 243 12.64 -6.24 7.66
C ASP A 243 13.12 -4.90 7.09
N ALA A 244 13.84 -4.13 7.89
CA ALA A 244 14.39 -2.85 7.48
C ALA A 244 15.73 -2.55 8.15
N LEU A 245 16.57 -1.76 7.49
CA LEU A 245 17.83 -1.24 8.00
C LEU A 245 17.68 0.25 8.33
N LEU A 246 17.49 0.55 9.61
CA LEU A 246 17.38 1.91 10.11
C LEU A 246 18.77 2.56 10.21
N ALA A 247 18.89 3.80 9.73
CA ALA A 247 20.13 4.58 9.77
C ALA A 247 21.32 3.86 9.11
N ASN A 248 21.05 3.04 8.08
CA ASN A 248 22.03 2.19 7.40
C ASN A 248 22.81 1.23 8.32
N ALA A 249 22.31 1.00 9.54
CA ALA A 249 23.05 0.26 10.54
C ALA A 249 22.14 -0.72 11.29
N PHE A 250 21.03 -0.27 11.86
CA PHE A 250 20.26 -1.01 12.86
C PHE A 250 19.17 -1.86 12.19
N PRO A 251 19.33 -3.20 12.10
CA PRO A 251 18.30 -4.04 11.51
C PRO A 251 17.12 -4.15 12.47
N ILE A 252 15.94 -3.87 11.96
CA ILE A 252 14.66 -3.93 12.67
C ILE A 252 13.65 -4.68 11.80
N ALA A 253 12.54 -5.11 12.38
CA ALA A 253 11.45 -5.73 11.64
C ALA A 253 10.09 -5.30 12.18
N THR A 254 9.05 -5.30 11.36
CA THR A 254 7.68 -5.10 11.80
C THR A 254 6.71 -6.10 11.16
N TRP A 255 5.67 -6.49 11.89
CA TRP A 255 4.56 -7.34 11.42
C TRP A 255 3.33 -7.14 12.29
N GLY A 256 2.17 -7.59 11.83
CA GLY A 256 0.94 -7.60 12.62
C GLY A 256 -0.28 -7.22 11.80
N LYS A 257 -1.24 -6.57 12.45
CA LYS A 257 -2.55 -6.24 11.87
C LYS A 257 -2.94 -4.80 12.17
N ILE A 258 -3.70 -4.22 11.25
CA ILE A 258 -4.33 -2.91 11.38
C ILE A 258 -5.80 -3.09 11.04
N ASP A 259 -6.68 -2.73 11.96
CA ASP A 259 -8.13 -2.70 11.77
C ASP A 259 -8.53 -1.30 11.30
N LEU A 260 -8.83 -1.17 10.00
CA LEU A 260 -9.20 0.10 9.37
C LEU A 260 -10.61 0.54 9.76
N LEU A 261 -11.49 -0.38 10.15
CA LEU A 261 -12.88 -0.07 10.51
C LEU A 261 -12.97 0.54 11.90
N HIS A 262 -12.07 0.13 12.80
CA HIS A 262 -12.04 0.59 14.19
C HIS A 262 -10.85 1.50 14.51
N ASP A 263 -10.03 1.84 13.52
CA ASP A 263 -8.80 2.64 13.66
C ASP A 263 -7.86 2.11 14.77
N LYS A 264 -7.54 0.80 14.71
CA LYS A 264 -6.72 0.12 15.74
C LYS A 264 -5.52 -0.59 15.13
N ILE A 265 -4.38 -0.45 15.80
CA ILE A 265 -3.13 -1.15 15.47
C ILE A 265 -2.84 -2.27 16.47
N ASP A 266 -2.52 -3.44 15.94
CA ASP A 266 -1.92 -4.58 16.65
C ASP A 266 -0.68 -5.04 15.89
N MET A 267 0.43 -4.34 16.08
CA MET A 267 1.69 -4.66 15.42
C MET A 267 2.78 -5.01 16.43
N VAL A 268 3.88 -5.53 15.92
CA VAL A 268 5.10 -5.83 16.67
C VAL A 268 6.26 -5.15 15.96
N LEU A 269 7.10 -4.48 16.74
CA LEU A 269 8.41 -4.02 16.36
C LEU A 269 9.46 -5.00 16.90
N GLY A 270 10.19 -5.65 16.01
CA GLY A 270 11.34 -6.49 16.32
C GLY A 270 12.64 -5.69 16.26
N ILE A 271 13.39 -5.65 17.36
CA ILE A 271 14.77 -5.14 17.38
C ILE A 271 15.74 -6.32 17.32
N SER A 272 16.59 -6.35 16.28
CA SER A 272 17.52 -7.45 16.08
C SER A 272 18.64 -7.52 17.12
N GLY A 273 19.21 -8.71 17.32
CA GLY A 273 20.43 -8.90 18.11
C GLY A 273 21.59 -8.06 17.57
N ALA A 274 21.70 -7.90 16.25
CA ALA A 274 22.67 -6.99 15.64
C ALA A 274 22.44 -5.52 16.03
N ALA A 275 21.19 -5.05 16.05
CA ALA A 275 20.85 -3.70 16.50
C ALA A 275 21.14 -3.51 18.00
N LEU A 276 20.80 -4.50 18.83
CA LEU A 276 21.05 -4.47 20.28
C LEU A 276 22.54 -4.51 20.62
N SER A 277 23.32 -5.32 19.89
CA SER A 277 24.76 -5.36 19.99
C SER A 277 25.36 -3.98 19.72
N ARG A 278 24.93 -3.31 18.63
CA ARG A 278 25.42 -1.98 18.30
C ARG A 278 24.99 -0.90 19.29
N ALA A 279 23.72 -0.87 19.69
CA ALA A 279 23.17 0.19 20.54
C ALA A 279 23.57 0.03 22.03
N PHE A 280 23.75 -1.20 22.51
CA PHE A 280 23.88 -1.50 23.95
C PHE A 280 25.07 -2.40 24.30
N GLY A 281 25.82 -2.91 23.33
CA GLY A 281 26.95 -3.82 23.53
C GLY A 281 26.54 -5.25 23.92
N ILE A 282 25.32 -5.67 23.58
CA ILE A 282 24.78 -7.01 23.88
C ILE A 282 25.19 -7.98 22.77
N THR A 283 26.31 -8.68 22.95
CA THR A 283 26.91 -9.57 21.94
C THR A 283 26.54 -11.06 22.13
N THR A 284 25.80 -11.39 23.18
CA THR A 284 25.42 -12.78 23.52
C THR A 284 24.24 -13.29 22.70
N LEU A 285 23.53 -12.42 21.99
CA LEU A 285 22.38 -12.75 21.17
C LEU A 285 22.84 -13.04 19.74
N THR A 286 22.21 -14.02 19.09
CA THR A 286 22.42 -14.22 17.65
C THR A 286 21.97 -12.97 16.88
N PRO A 287 22.60 -12.61 15.75
CA PRO A 287 22.22 -11.44 14.97
C PRO A 287 20.73 -11.40 14.59
N GLU A 288 20.13 -12.58 14.39
CA GLU A 288 18.74 -12.78 13.94
C GLU A 288 17.72 -12.81 15.09
N TYR A 289 18.17 -12.81 16.36
CA TYR A 289 17.28 -12.74 17.51
C TYR A 289 16.47 -11.45 17.47
N LEU A 290 15.17 -11.50 17.74
CA LEU A 290 14.30 -10.32 17.75
C LEU A 290 13.69 -10.09 19.13
N VAL A 291 14.04 -8.97 19.75
CA VAL A 291 13.25 -8.42 20.85
C VAL A 291 11.97 -7.88 20.28
N GLN A 292 10.85 -8.55 20.57
CA GLN A 292 9.52 -8.14 20.15
C GLN A 292 8.97 -7.09 21.11
N ILE A 293 8.55 -5.94 20.57
CA ILE A 293 7.91 -4.83 21.28
C ILE A 293 6.52 -4.63 20.68
N PRO A 294 5.43 -4.77 21.45
CA PRO A 294 4.09 -4.48 20.95
C PRO A 294 3.95 -3.01 20.54
N VAL A 295 3.33 -2.79 19.38
CA VAL A 295 2.94 -1.49 18.83
C VAL A 295 1.42 -1.43 18.79
N ARG A 296 0.86 -0.41 19.43
CA ARG A 296 -0.59 -0.21 19.64
C ARG A 296 -0.98 1.24 19.34
N GLY A 297 -2.27 1.55 19.42
CA GLY A 297 -2.81 2.88 19.16
C GLY A 297 -3.65 2.94 17.90
N THR A 298 -3.73 4.11 17.29
CA THR A 298 -4.49 4.37 16.05
C THR A 298 -3.56 4.42 14.84
N VAL A 299 -4.13 4.38 13.63
CA VAL A 299 -3.38 4.55 12.37
C VAL A 299 -2.59 5.86 12.35
N GLN A 300 -3.16 6.92 12.91
CA GLN A 300 -2.53 8.24 12.95
C GLN A 300 -1.53 8.42 14.11
N SER A 301 -1.64 7.60 15.16
CA SER A 301 -0.76 7.68 16.33
C SER A 301 -0.34 6.29 16.82
N PRO A 302 0.46 5.54 16.03
CA PRO A 302 1.08 4.31 16.50
C PRO A 302 2.08 4.62 17.61
N GLN A 303 2.03 3.85 18.69
CA GLN A 303 2.89 4.00 19.86
C GLN A 303 3.38 2.64 20.35
N PHE A 304 4.54 2.65 21.00
CA PHE A 304 5.06 1.51 21.74
C PHE A 304 5.60 2.00 23.09
N ASP A 305 5.56 1.14 24.09
CA ASP A 305 6.03 1.47 25.43
C ASP A 305 7.57 1.42 25.47
N THR A 306 8.18 2.60 25.48
CA THR A 306 9.64 2.77 25.57
C THR A 306 10.19 2.33 26.93
N GLY A 307 9.42 2.48 28.01
CA GLY A 307 9.79 2.05 29.35
C GLY A 307 9.87 0.53 29.42
N TRP A 308 8.83 -0.14 28.94
CA TRP A 308 8.80 -1.59 28.80
C TRP A 308 9.96 -2.11 27.93
N ALA A 309 10.19 -1.50 26.77
CA ALA A 309 11.28 -1.88 25.88
C ALA A 309 12.65 -1.71 26.54
N THR A 310 12.85 -0.59 27.25
CA THR A 310 14.09 -0.30 27.99
C THR A 310 14.32 -1.31 29.11
N THR A 311 13.30 -1.67 29.88
CA THR A 311 13.40 -2.69 30.93
C THR A 311 13.80 -4.04 30.35
N LYS A 312 13.17 -4.46 29.25
CA LYS A 312 13.48 -5.73 28.56
C LYS A 312 14.93 -5.75 28.06
N ILE A 313 15.37 -4.68 27.39
CA ILE A 313 16.75 -4.56 26.90
C ILE A 313 17.76 -4.53 28.06
N THR A 314 17.44 -3.81 29.15
CA THR A 314 18.30 -3.76 30.34
C THR A 314 18.46 -5.13 30.98
N GLY A 315 17.37 -5.91 31.06
CA GLY A 315 17.40 -7.29 31.53
C GLY A 315 18.37 -8.16 30.71
N LEU A 316 18.30 -8.07 29.37
CA LEU A 316 19.23 -8.77 28.47
C LEU A 316 20.69 -8.33 28.68
N LYS A 317 20.92 -7.03 28.92
CA LYS A 317 22.27 -6.50 29.20
C LYS A 317 22.83 -7.02 30.53
N LEU A 318 22.01 -7.11 31.58
CA LEU A 318 22.45 -7.61 32.88
C LEU A 318 22.74 -9.12 32.86
N GLN A 319 22.03 -9.89 32.02
CA GLN A 319 22.32 -11.31 31.82
C GLN A 319 23.70 -11.58 31.22
N LYS A 320 24.25 -10.65 30.41
CA LYS A 320 25.64 -10.71 29.91
C LYS A 320 26.68 -10.89 31.03
N ASN A 321 26.39 -10.39 32.23
CA ASN A 321 27.32 -10.39 33.35
C ASN A 321 27.17 -11.62 34.28
N LYS A 322 26.21 -12.53 34.02
CA LYS A 322 26.03 -13.78 34.79
C LYS A 322 26.36 -14.98 33.90
N SER A 323 27.47 -15.65 34.18
CA SER A 323 28.11 -16.69 33.34
C SER A 323 27.39 -18.05 33.28
N ASN A 324 26.14 -18.18 33.73
CA ASN A 324 25.48 -19.49 33.83
C ASN A 324 24.34 -19.59 32.81
N ALA A 325 24.54 -20.43 31.79
CA ALA A 325 23.64 -20.64 30.66
C ALA A 325 22.23 -21.15 31.07
N THR A 326 22.07 -21.74 32.24
CA THR A 326 20.77 -22.17 32.79
C THR A 326 19.90 -21.02 33.31
N ALA A 327 20.49 -19.85 33.60
CA ALA A 327 19.76 -18.64 34.02
C ALA A 327 19.18 -17.84 32.82
N LEU A 328 19.61 -18.15 31.59
CA LEU A 328 19.19 -17.47 30.36
C LEU A 328 17.69 -17.63 30.09
N ILE A 329 17.14 -18.82 30.38
CA ILE A 329 15.74 -19.13 30.14
C ILE A 329 14.88 -18.68 31.34
N GLY A 330 15.38 -18.83 32.58
CA GLY A 330 14.66 -18.48 33.80
C GLY A 330 14.40 -16.97 33.98
N GLY A 331 15.40 -16.11 33.77
CA GLY A 331 15.24 -14.66 33.94
C GLY A 331 14.40 -13.99 32.85
N LEU A 332 14.45 -14.52 31.62
CA LEU A 332 13.55 -14.10 30.54
C LEU A 332 12.12 -14.63 30.77
N LEU A 333 11.96 -15.85 31.29
CA LEU A 333 10.65 -16.36 31.71
C LEU A 333 10.05 -15.58 32.87
N GLU A 334 10.84 -15.12 33.83
CA GLU A 334 10.35 -14.37 35.00
C GLU A 334 9.96 -12.92 34.63
N VAL A 335 10.74 -12.27 33.76
CA VAL A 335 10.38 -10.96 33.16
C VAL A 335 9.22 -11.09 32.17
N ALA A 336 9.11 -12.18 31.41
CA ALA A 336 7.98 -12.45 30.52
C ALA A 336 6.72 -12.93 31.27
N ALA A 337 6.87 -13.60 32.42
CA ALA A 337 5.77 -14.07 33.27
C ALA A 337 5.19 -12.93 34.10
N THR A 338 6.00 -11.98 34.55
CA THR A 338 5.54 -10.73 35.17
C THR A 338 4.96 -9.74 34.14
N ALA A 339 5.37 -9.85 32.86
CA ALA A 339 4.87 -9.02 31.76
C ALA A 339 3.75 -9.67 30.90
N GLY A 340 3.20 -10.81 31.31
CA GLY A 340 1.91 -11.32 30.80
C GLY A 340 1.85 -11.83 29.36
N SER A 341 2.96 -12.25 28.72
CA SER A 341 2.88 -12.81 27.35
C SER A 341 3.96 -13.86 27.08
N LYS A 342 3.57 -15.12 26.84
CA LYS A 342 4.44 -16.12 26.20
C LYS A 342 4.84 -15.58 24.82
N GLU A 343 6.09 -15.16 24.66
CA GLU A 343 6.57 -14.61 23.39
C GLU A 343 6.45 -15.66 22.28
N LYS A 344 5.54 -15.40 21.33
CA LYS A 344 5.41 -16.23 20.13
C LYS A 344 6.68 -16.11 19.30
N LYS A 345 7.12 -17.20 18.67
CA LYS A 345 8.25 -17.17 17.76
C LYS A 345 7.98 -16.12 16.67
N PRO A 346 8.93 -15.21 16.38
CA PRO A 346 8.73 -14.22 15.32
C PRO A 346 8.55 -14.94 13.97
N PRO A 347 7.74 -14.38 13.04
CA PRO A 347 7.62 -14.93 11.70
C PRO A 347 8.97 -14.97 11.00
N ALA A 348 9.13 -15.90 10.06
CA ALA A 348 10.29 -15.92 9.17
C ALA A 348 10.33 -14.64 8.31
N PRO A 349 11.53 -14.14 7.93
CA PRO A 349 11.65 -13.05 6.96
C PRO A 349 10.94 -13.41 5.65
N THR A 350 10.33 -12.42 5.01
CA THR A 350 9.69 -12.59 3.69
C THR A 350 10.65 -12.43 2.52
N THR A 351 11.85 -11.90 2.78
CA THR A 351 12.90 -11.66 1.78
C THR A 351 14.24 -12.10 2.35
N TYR A 352 14.97 -12.94 1.61
CA TYR A 352 16.33 -13.34 1.93
C TYR A 352 17.10 -13.70 0.64
N PRO A 353 18.37 -13.29 0.47
CA PRO A 353 19.14 -12.39 1.35
C PRO A 353 18.52 -10.99 1.41
N PHE A 354 18.87 -10.22 2.45
CA PHE A 354 18.37 -8.86 2.57
C PHE A 354 19.01 -7.93 1.51
N PRO A 355 18.31 -6.88 1.03
CA PRO A 355 18.84 -5.97 0.01
C PRO A 355 20.20 -5.36 0.35
N TRP A 356 20.43 -5.02 1.62
CA TRP A 356 21.68 -4.44 2.11
C TRP A 356 22.82 -5.47 2.26
N GLN A 357 22.53 -6.77 2.27
CA GLN A 357 23.55 -7.81 2.27
C GLN A 357 24.09 -8.08 0.86
N ALA A 358 23.26 -7.89 -0.17
CA ALA A 358 23.66 -8.08 -1.56
C ALA A 358 24.60 -6.97 -2.08
N LYS A 359 24.49 -5.74 -1.56
CA LYS A 359 25.44 -4.65 -1.91
C LYS A 359 26.85 -4.91 -1.39
N THR A 360 26.99 -5.46 -0.19
CA THR A 360 28.31 -5.72 0.42
C THR A 360 29.14 -6.74 -0.35
N THR A 361 28.54 -7.65 -1.12
CA THR A 361 29.26 -8.62 -1.95
C THR A 361 29.78 -8.04 -3.27
N ASN A 362 29.11 -7.02 -3.83
CA ASN A 362 29.54 -6.40 -5.10
C ASN A 362 30.58 -5.28 -4.88
N ASP A 363 30.51 -4.54 -3.77
CA ASP A 363 31.52 -3.51 -3.44
C ASP A 363 32.89 -4.09 -3.03
N THR A 364 32.97 -5.37 -2.66
CA THR A 364 34.24 -6.04 -2.34
C THR A 364 35.02 -6.56 -3.56
N ASN A 365 34.40 -6.59 -4.75
CA ASN A 365 35.07 -6.99 -5.98
C ASN A 365 35.66 -5.82 -6.78
N ASP A 366 35.34 -4.57 -6.39
CA ASP A 366 35.85 -3.36 -7.07
C ASP A 366 37.05 -2.72 -6.35
N LYS A 367 37.63 -3.43 -5.37
CA LYS A 367 38.86 -3.03 -4.67
C LYS A 367 39.76 -4.19 -4.34
N ARG A 368 40.47 -4.72 -5.35
CA ARG A 368 41.83 -5.31 -5.21
C ARG A 368 42.55 -5.31 -6.56
N PRO A 369 43.88 -5.10 -6.54
CA PRO A 369 44.64 -3.93 -6.11
C PRO A 369 44.78 -2.88 -7.22
#